data_AF-A0A314UHA3-F1
#
_entry.id   AF-A0A314UHA3-F1
#
_cell.length_a   1.000
_cell.length_b   1.000
_cell.length_c   1.000
_cell.angle_alpha   90.00
_cell.angle_beta   90.00
_cell.angle_gamma   90.00
#
_symmetry.space_group_name_H-M   'P 1'
#
loop_
_entity.id
_entity.type
_entity.pdbx_description
1 polymer ?
#
loop_
_entity_poly.entity_id
_entity_poly.type
_entity_poly.pdbx_seq_one_letter_code
_entity_poly.pdbx_strand_id
1 'polypeptide(L)'
;MAYDAKFLRVPEILWLGGFLLDSALLFTQQCLLPLTAQDKRKTEAMLRRCYLQREVPELELQLMLERGVKFELEALSVHELNFLSAVYIPSKIQGGVYI
;
A
#
# COMPACT_ATOMS: atom_id res chain seq x y z
N MET A 1 4.83 28.24 2.81
CA MET A 1 3.57 27.88 2.13
C MET A 1 2.94 26.67 2.81
N ALA A 2 2.40 26.82 4.03
CA ALA A 2 1.76 25.72 4.78
C ALA A 2 0.63 26.18 5.71
N TYR A 3 0.22 27.46 5.63
CA TYR A 3 -0.77 28.04 6.54
C TYR A 3 -2.14 27.36 6.38
N ASP A 4 -2.56 27.09 5.15
CA ASP A 4 -3.86 26.49 4.85
C ASP A 4 -3.88 24.96 4.97
N ALA A 5 -2.73 24.32 5.23
CA ALA A 5 -2.64 22.85 5.29
C ALA A 5 -3.57 22.24 6.36
N LYS A 6 -3.93 23.01 7.40
CA LYS A 6 -4.88 22.58 8.44
C LYS A 6 -6.31 22.47 7.93
N PHE A 7 -6.67 23.24 6.89
CA PHE A 7 -8.01 23.32 6.32
C PHE A 7 -8.17 22.48 5.05
N LEU A 8 -7.05 22.04 4.45
CA LEU A 8 -7.03 21.23 3.23
C LEU A 8 -6.82 19.73 3.49
N ARG A 9 -6.82 19.30 4.75
CA ARG A 9 -6.64 17.89 5.13
C ARG A 9 -7.98 17.25 5.48
N VAL A 10 -8.09 15.95 5.20
CA VAL A 10 -9.19 15.09 5.66
C VAL A 10 -8.58 14.05 6.61
N PRO A 11 -8.51 14.33 7.93
CA PRO A 11 -7.86 13.43 8.88
C PRO A 11 -8.59 12.10 9.08
N GLU A 12 -9.88 12.04 8.73
CA GLU A 12 -10.71 10.84 8.76
C GLU A 12 -10.53 9.95 7.51
N ILE A 13 -9.66 10.33 6.57
CA ILE A 13 -9.40 9.50 5.40
C ILE A 13 -8.79 8.16 5.82
N LEU A 14 -9.36 7.09 5.27
CA LEU A 14 -8.92 5.73 5.51
C LEU A 14 -8.20 5.20 4.27
N TRP A 15 -7.06 4.58 4.50
CA TRP A 15 -6.25 3.97 3.48
C TRP A 15 -6.54 2.48 3.37
N LEU A 16 -7.32 2.11 2.35
CA LEU A 16 -7.64 0.70 2.04
C LEU A 16 -6.39 -0.09 1.60
N GLY A 17 -5.52 0.57 0.84
CA GLY A 17 -4.22 0.05 0.41
C GLY A 17 -4.24 -1.18 -0.50
N GLY A 18 -3.04 -1.52 -0.96
CA GLY A 18 -2.66 -2.84 -1.44
C GLY A 18 -1.39 -3.24 -0.70
N PHE A 19 -1.52 -4.05 0.34
CA PHE A 19 -0.42 -4.37 1.24
C PHE A 19 0.24 -5.66 0.79
N LEU A 20 1.57 -5.74 0.84
CA LEU A 20 2.39 -6.93 0.63
C LEU A 20 2.06 -8.07 1.60
N LEU A 21 1.34 -7.75 2.69
CA LEU A 21 0.78 -8.66 3.66
C LEU A 21 -0.53 -9.33 3.19
N ASP A 22 -1.22 -8.75 2.20
CA ASP A 22 -2.51 -9.26 1.74
C ASP A 22 -2.33 -10.63 1.07
N SER A 23 -3.13 -11.62 1.48
CA SER A 23 -3.05 -13.00 0.97
C SER A 23 -3.32 -13.10 -0.54
N ALA A 24 -4.03 -12.12 -1.11
CA ALA A 24 -4.28 -12.02 -2.55
C ALA A 24 -2.98 -11.94 -3.39
N LEU A 25 -1.86 -11.51 -2.80
CA LEU A 25 -0.56 -11.46 -3.48
C LEU A 25 0.06 -12.83 -3.75
N LEU A 26 -0.38 -13.88 -3.06
CA LEU A 26 0.08 -15.23 -3.34
C LEU A 26 -0.20 -15.62 -4.79
N PHE A 27 -1.28 -15.11 -5.37
CA PHE A 27 -1.68 -15.35 -6.76
C PHE A 27 -0.93 -14.45 -7.74
N THR A 28 -0.26 -13.40 -7.30
CA THR A 28 0.33 -12.38 -8.18
C THR A 28 1.85 -12.35 -8.12
N GLN A 29 2.49 -13.44 -7.68
CA GLN A 29 3.96 -13.49 -7.54
C GLN A 29 4.69 -13.17 -8.85
N GLN A 30 4.12 -13.56 -10.00
CA GLN A 30 4.65 -13.27 -11.33
C GLN A 30 4.61 -11.78 -11.70
N CYS A 31 3.85 -10.97 -10.96
CA CYS A 31 3.69 -9.53 -11.17
C CYS A 31 4.45 -8.70 -10.13
N LEU A 32 5.28 -9.34 -9.30
CA LEU A 32 6.17 -8.64 -8.39
C LEU A 32 7.33 -8.02 -9.17
N LEU A 33 7.47 -6.71 -9.02
CA LEU A 33 8.51 -5.91 -9.66
C LEU A 33 9.61 -5.62 -8.64
N PRO A 34 10.90 -5.76 -8.99
CA PRO A 34 11.99 -5.39 -8.10
C PRO A 34 11.97 -3.89 -7.81
N LEU A 35 12.29 -3.50 -6.58
CA LEU A 35 12.45 -2.09 -6.22
C LEU A 35 13.67 -1.50 -6.92
N THR A 36 13.47 -0.34 -7.55
CA THR A 36 14.56 0.46 -8.09
C THR A 36 15.33 1.16 -6.97
N ALA A 37 16.54 1.66 -7.27
CA ALA A 37 17.29 2.45 -6.32
C ALA A 37 16.53 3.72 -5.86
N GLN A 38 15.72 4.30 -6.76
CA GLN A 38 14.87 5.44 -6.43
C GLN A 38 13.73 5.04 -5.49
N ASP A 39 13.09 3.89 -5.71
CA ASP A 39 12.05 3.39 -4.82
C ASP A 39 12.59 3.20 -3.40
N LYS A 40 13.74 2.52 -3.26
CA LYS A 40 14.38 2.28 -1.95
C LYS A 40 14.68 3.59 -1.20
N ARG A 41 15.32 4.56 -1.88
CA ARG A 41 15.60 5.88 -1.30
C ARG A 41 14.33 6.61 -0.86
N LYS A 42 13.26 6.51 -1.66
CA LYS A 42 11.97 7.14 -1.33
C LYS A 42 11.33 6.47 -0.11
N THR A 43 11.32 5.14 -0.05
CA THR A 43 10.77 4.37 1.06
C THR A 43 11.52 4.65 2.36
N GLU A 44 12.86 4.64 2.34
CA GLU A 44 13.71 5.02 3.49
C GLU A 44 13.44 6.46 3.95
N ALA A 45 13.26 7.39 3.00
CA ALA A 45 12.93 8.77 3.32
C ALA A 45 11.51 8.93 3.91
N MET A 46 10.55 8.09 3.50
CA MET A 46 9.20 8.07 4.06
C MET A 46 9.20 7.55 5.50
N LEU A 47 9.94 6.48 5.79
CA LEU A 47 10.09 5.91 7.15
C LEU A 47 10.62 6.92 8.18
N ARG A 48 11.37 7.95 7.74
CA ARG A 48 11.91 9.00 8.62
C ARG A 48 10.93 10.14 8.90
N ARG A 49 9.70 10.12 8.36
CA ARG A 49 8.73 11.21 8.50
C ARG A 49 7.97 11.10 9.82
N CYS A 50 7.91 12.19 10.57
CA CYS A 50 7.25 12.25 11.87
C CYS A 50 5.73 12.01 11.84
N TYR A 51 5.08 12.14 10.69
CA TYR A 51 3.65 11.86 10.52
C TYR A 51 3.34 10.38 10.21
N LEU A 52 4.36 9.55 9.99
CA LEU A 52 4.19 8.14 9.64
C LEU A 52 4.01 7.25 10.89
N GLN A 53 3.87 7.82 12.10
CA GLN A 53 3.75 7.10 13.38
C GLN A 53 2.51 6.19 13.55
N ARG A 54 1.80 5.84 12.47
CA ARG A 54 0.81 4.75 12.48
C ARG A 54 1.57 3.44 12.22
N GLU A 55 1.28 2.39 12.99
CA GLU A 55 2.04 1.13 12.98
C GLU A 55 2.01 0.40 11.61
N VAL A 56 0.87 0.43 10.93
CA VAL A 56 0.66 -0.41 9.73
C VAL A 56 1.36 0.13 8.46
N PRO A 57 1.33 1.44 8.14
CA PRO A 57 2.09 1.97 7.00
C PRO A 57 3.60 1.82 7.17
N GLU A 58 4.11 1.86 8.40
CA GLU A 58 5.53 1.63 8.68
C GLU A 58 5.93 0.18 8.40
N LEU A 59 5.16 -0.78 8.92
CA LEU A 59 5.41 -2.22 8.72
C LEU A 59 5.41 -2.59 7.23
N GLU A 60 4.45 -2.07 6.46
CA GLU A 60 4.37 -2.33 5.03
C GLU A 60 5.59 -1.80 4.28
N LEU A 61 6.05 -0.58 4.58
CA LEU A 61 7.22 0.02 3.93
C LEU A 61 8.52 -0.71 4.31
N GLN A 62 8.62 -1.20 5.55
CA GLN A 62 9.72 -2.08 5.96
C GLN A 62 9.69 -3.39 5.18
N LEU A 63 8.53 -4.04 5.06
CA LEU A 63 8.35 -5.28 4.31
C LEU A 63 8.69 -5.11 2.82
N MET A 64 8.33 -3.96 2.22
CA MET A 64 8.73 -3.61 0.85
C MET A 64 10.27 -3.55 0.71
N LEU A 65 10.97 -2.93 1.66
CA LEU A 65 12.43 -2.85 1.64
C LEU A 65 13.09 -4.23 1.86
N GLU A 66 12.57 -5.02 2.80
CA GLU A 66 13.06 -6.36 3.12
C GLU A 66 12.91 -7.32 1.93
N ARG A 67 11.70 -7.39 1.35
CA ARG A 67 11.44 -8.25 0.19
C ARG A 67 12.04 -7.69 -1.10
N GLY A 68 12.29 -6.38 -1.14
CA GLY A 68 12.85 -5.71 -2.31
C GLY A 68 11.94 -5.70 -3.53
N VAL A 69 10.63 -5.83 -3.33
CA VAL A 69 9.63 -5.87 -4.41
C VAL A 69 8.46 -4.91 -4.18
N LYS A 70 7.79 -4.56 -5.27
CA LYS A 70 6.51 -3.85 -5.33
C LYS A 70 5.59 -4.54 -6.33
N PHE A 71 4.34 -4.12 -6.38
CA PHE A 71 3.38 -4.58 -7.39
C PHE A 71 2.46 -3.43 -7.77
N GLU A 72 1.78 -3.57 -8.90
CA GLU A 72 0.73 -2.67 -9.34
C GLU A 72 -0.64 -3.25 -8.96
N LEU A 73 -1.62 -2.41 -8.61
CA LEU A 73 -2.95 -2.90 -8.23
C LEU A 73 -3.62 -3.75 -9.32
N GLU A 74 -3.32 -3.44 -10.58
CA GLU A 74 -3.78 -4.19 -11.76
C GLU A 74 -3.32 -5.66 -11.73
N ALA A 75 -2.21 -5.97 -11.04
CA ALA A 75 -1.75 -7.34 -10.84
C ALA A 75 -2.79 -8.23 -10.16
N LEU A 76 -3.64 -7.67 -9.30
CA LEU A 76 -4.73 -8.40 -8.64
C LEU A 76 -5.76 -8.92 -9.65
N SER A 77 -5.84 -8.33 -10.86
CA SER A 77 -6.80 -8.71 -11.90
C SER A 77 -6.17 -9.54 -13.03
N VAL A 78 -4.97 -10.08 -12.83
CA VAL A 78 -4.23 -10.86 -13.85
C VAL A 78 -4.91 -12.18 -14.18
N HIS A 79 -5.52 -12.82 -13.18
CA HIS A 79 -6.20 -14.11 -13.38
C HIS A 79 -7.69 -13.92 -13.69
N GLU A 80 -8.32 -12.92 -13.08
CA GLU A 80 -9.73 -12.60 -13.26
C GLU A 80 -9.90 -11.08 -13.32
N LEU A 81 -10.39 -10.56 -14.45
CA LEU A 81 -10.50 -9.12 -14.71
C LEU A 81 -11.34 -8.36 -13.68
N ASN A 82 -12.34 -9.02 -13.09
CA ASN A 82 -13.23 -8.43 -12.10
C ASN A 82 -12.77 -8.69 -10.66
N PHE A 83 -11.65 -9.39 -10.41
CA PHE A 83 -11.24 -9.76 -9.06
C PHE A 83 -11.05 -8.54 -8.16
N LEU A 84 -10.40 -7.49 -8.66
CA LEU A 84 -10.16 -6.27 -7.90
C LEU A 84 -11.47 -5.64 -7.40
N SER A 85 -12.49 -5.54 -8.26
CA SER A 85 -13.74 -4.85 -7.96
C SER A 85 -14.79 -5.74 -7.31
N ALA A 86 -14.87 -7.01 -7.68
CA ALA A 86 -15.88 -7.94 -7.21
C ALA A 86 -15.48 -8.68 -5.93
N VAL A 87 -14.17 -8.84 -5.69
CA VAL A 87 -13.65 -9.66 -4.57
C VAL A 87 -12.77 -8.84 -3.64
N TYR A 88 -11.66 -8.31 -4.14
CA TYR A 88 -10.62 -7.72 -3.30
C TYR A 88 -11.10 -6.47 -2.55
N ILE A 89 -11.61 -5.44 -3.25
CA ILE A 89 -12.08 -4.21 -2.60
C ILE A 89 -13.25 -4.50 -1.61
N PRO A 90 -14.32 -5.23 -2.00
CA PRO A 90 -15.40 -5.56 -1.08
C PRO A 90 -14.93 -6.32 0.16
N SER A 91 -14.04 -7.31 -0.01
CA SER A 91 -13.53 -8.11 1.12
C SER A 91 -12.72 -7.27 2.11
N LYS A 92 -11.88 -6.34 1.65
CA LYS A 92 -11.13 -5.44 2.56
C LYS A 92 -12.03 -4.48 3.32
N ILE A 93 -13.06 -3.93 2.65
CA ILE A 93 -14.02 -3.02 3.30
C ILE A 93 -14.81 -3.78 4.37
N GLN A 94 -15.34 -4.95 4.04
CA GLN A 94 -16.11 -5.79 4.98
C GLN A 94 -15.27 -6.30 6.14
N GLY A 95 -14.01 -6.67 5.87
CA GLY A 95 -13.06 -7.12 6.88
C GLY A 95 -12.48 -6.02 7.76
N GLY A 96 -12.77 -4.74 7.48
CA GLY A 96 -12.20 -3.62 8.23
C GLY A 96 -10.69 -3.47 8.04
N VAL A 97 -10.13 -3.98 6.94
CA VAL A 97 -8.68 -4.01 6.68
C VAL A 97 -8.25 -2.71 5.99
N TYR A 98 -8.29 -1.61 6.73
CA TYR A 98 -7.87 -0.27 6.29
C TYR A 98 -7.26 0.49 7.47
N ILE A 99 -6.51 1.57 7.19
CA ILE A 99 -5.73 2.33 8.18
C ILE A 99 -6.14 3.80 8.21
#